data_AF-A0AAD0L8G9-F1
#
_entry.id   AF-A0AAD0L8G9-F1
#
_cell.length_a   1.000
_cell.length_b   1.000
_cell.length_c   1.000
_cell.angle_alpha   90.00
_cell.angle_beta   90.00
_cell.angle_gamma   90.00
#
_symmetry.space_group_name_H-M   'P 1'
#
loop_
_entity.id
_entity.type
_entity.pdbx_description
1 polymer ?
#
loop_
_entity_poly.entity_id
_entity_poly.type
_entity_poly.pdbx_seq_one_letter_code
_entity_poly.pdbx_strand_id
1 'polypeptide(L)'
;MRAFGVIAVIVGVLMVIGALVMDVSVPSGLGRVNNLGLMAERQNYTIIGGILLIVGILMARKSGAQASVEANSDTRPCPACAELIKIAATKCRFCGEAVEAVPEPKLKHGWVASIPCRPDEDRTRSEQAVIALGLPVVPMDGANIGAGPFATKEEAKAAVKRLSREQSIHASVDYRDTVSGKFPPLPD
;
A
#
# COMPACT_ATOMS: atom_id res chain seq x y z
N MET A 1 -1.57 -15.72 -11.80
CA MET A 1 -2.06 -14.82 -12.88
C MET A 1 -1.18 -14.84 -14.12
N ARG A 2 0.16 -14.74 -14.02
CA ARG A 2 1.02 -14.72 -15.21
C ARG A 2 0.96 -15.98 -16.08
N ALA A 3 1.02 -17.17 -15.49
CA ALA A 3 0.91 -18.43 -16.25
C ALA A 3 -0.41 -18.51 -17.02
N PHE A 4 -1.52 -18.11 -16.38
CA PHE A 4 -2.83 -18.02 -17.03
C PHE A 4 -2.87 -16.98 -18.14
N GLY A 5 -2.27 -15.80 -17.93
CA GLY A 5 -2.14 -14.77 -18.97
C GLY A 5 -1.33 -15.24 -20.17
N VAL A 6 -0.21 -15.94 -19.95
CA VAL A 6 0.61 -16.52 -21.03
C VAL A 6 -0.18 -17.58 -21.82
N ILE A 7 -0.92 -18.45 -21.15
CA ILE A 7 -1.80 -19.43 -21.82
C ILE A 7 -2.85 -18.70 -22.67
N ALA A 8 -3.50 -17.67 -22.12
CA ALA A 8 -4.49 -16.88 -22.86
C ALA A 8 -3.89 -16.17 -24.09
N VAL A 9 -2.66 -15.66 -24.00
CA VAL A 9 -1.94 -15.09 -25.15
C VAL A 9 -1.68 -16.15 -26.22
N ILE A 10 -1.18 -17.33 -25.84
CA ILE A 10 -0.90 -18.42 -26.79
C ILE A 10 -2.19 -18.83 -27.53
N VAL A 11 -3.28 -19.04 -26.79
CA VAL A 11 -4.58 -19.40 -27.36
C VAL A 11 -5.11 -18.29 -28.28
N GLY A 12 -5.05 -17.03 -27.85
CA GLY A 12 -5.47 -15.88 -28.65
C GLY A 12 -4.68 -15.74 -29.96
N VAL A 13 -3.35 -15.92 -29.92
CA VAL A 13 -2.49 -15.88 -31.12
C VAL A 13 -2.85 -17.01 -32.09
N LEU A 14 -2.98 -18.24 -31.61
CA LEU A 14 -3.35 -19.39 -32.45
C LEU A 14 -4.72 -19.18 -33.11
N MET A 15 -5.69 -18.65 -32.38
CA MET A 15 -7.03 -18.36 -32.88
C MET A 15 -7.03 -17.28 -33.97
N VAL A 16 -6.26 -16.19 -33.78
CA VAL A 16 -6.12 -15.13 -34.80
C VAL A 16 -5.44 -15.67 -36.06
N ILE A 17 -4.36 -16.44 -35.92
CA ILE A 17 -3.68 -17.05 -37.08
C ILE A 17 -4.64 -17.97 -37.83
N GLY A 18 -5.39 -18.82 -37.12
CA GLY A 18 -6.41 -19.68 -37.72
C GLY A 18 -7.48 -18.89 -38.49
N ALA A 19 -7.98 -17.79 -37.91
CA ALA A 19 -8.93 -16.91 -38.58
C ALA A 19 -8.35 -16.23 -39.83
N LEU A 20 -7.08 -15.84 -39.81
CA LEU A 20 -6.43 -15.20 -40.96
C LEU A 20 -6.22 -16.17 -42.13
N VAL A 21 -6.01 -17.46 -41.85
CA VAL A 21 -5.81 -18.52 -42.85
C VAL A 21 -7.14 -19.05 -43.41
N MET A 22 -8.27 -18.80 -42.73
CA MET A 22 -9.57 -19.33 -43.14
C MET A 22 -10.00 -18.78 -44.51
N ASP A 23 -10.21 -19.69 -45.47
CA ASP A 23 -10.78 -19.37 -46.78
C ASP A 23 -12.27 -19.06 -46.64
N VAL A 24 -12.65 -17.84 -47.00
CA VAL A 24 -14.03 -17.34 -46.90
C VAL A 24 -14.78 -17.45 -48.22
N SER A 25 -14.18 -18.06 -49.24
CA SER A 25 -14.78 -18.15 -50.57
C SER A 25 -15.33 -19.54 -50.86
N VAL A 26 -16.39 -19.58 -51.66
CA VAL A 26 -17.01 -20.83 -52.14
C VAL A 26 -17.09 -20.82 -53.67
N PRO A 27 -16.99 -21.99 -54.33
CA PRO A 27 -17.14 -22.07 -55.77
C PRO A 27 -18.59 -21.76 -56.18
N SER A 28 -18.74 -20.96 -57.23
CA SER A 28 -20.00 -20.68 -57.91
C SER A 28 -19.82 -20.90 -59.42
N GLY A 29 -20.92 -21.04 -60.16
CA GLY A 29 -20.87 -21.31 -61.61
C GLY A 29 -20.17 -20.24 -62.47
N LEU A 30 -19.87 -19.06 -61.90
CA LEU A 30 -19.17 -17.95 -62.57
C LEU A 30 -17.80 -17.63 -61.96
N GLY A 31 -17.31 -18.44 -61.02
CA GLY A 31 -16.05 -18.23 -60.30
C GLY A 31 -16.20 -18.38 -58.78
N ARG A 32 -15.20 -17.96 -58.01
CA ARG A 32 -15.28 -17.99 -56.54
C ARG A 32 -15.93 -16.71 -56.04
N VAL A 33 -16.87 -16.86 -55.11
CA VAL A 33 -17.55 -15.73 -54.44
C VAL A 33 -17.29 -15.80 -52.95
N ASN A 34 -17.18 -14.63 -52.30
CA ASN A 34 -17.02 -14.57 -50.86
C ASN A 34 -18.35 -14.93 -50.18
N ASN A 35 -18.31 -15.92 -49.31
CA ASN A 35 -19.45 -16.30 -48.50
C ASN A 35 -19.53 -15.36 -47.29
N LEU A 36 -20.64 -14.63 -47.19
CA LEU A 36 -20.87 -13.66 -46.11
C LEU A 36 -20.88 -14.32 -44.73
N GLY A 37 -21.37 -15.56 -44.62
CA GLY A 37 -21.37 -16.32 -43.36
C GLY A 37 -19.97 -16.71 -42.92
N LEU A 38 -19.17 -17.29 -43.84
CA LEU A 38 -17.76 -17.62 -43.57
C LEU A 38 -16.94 -16.34 -43.26
N MET A 39 -17.26 -15.22 -43.91
CA MET A 39 -16.63 -13.94 -43.62
C MET A 39 -17.01 -13.40 -42.24
N ALA A 40 -18.26 -13.53 -41.80
CA ALA A 40 -18.70 -13.17 -40.45
C ALA A 40 -18.06 -14.08 -39.39
N GLU A 41 -17.94 -15.38 -39.67
CA GLU A 41 -17.26 -16.34 -38.80
C GLU A 41 -15.77 -16.00 -38.64
N ARG A 42 -15.08 -15.65 -39.73
CA ARG A 42 -13.71 -15.14 -39.70
C ARG A 42 -13.57 -13.92 -38.78
N GLN A 43 -14.49 -12.96 -38.90
CA GLN A 43 -14.50 -11.76 -38.07
C GLN A 43 -14.73 -12.10 -36.60
N ASN A 44 -15.67 -12.99 -36.27
CA ASN A 44 -15.92 -13.42 -34.90
C ASN A 44 -14.69 -14.07 -34.27
N TYR A 45 -14.04 -15.01 -34.97
CA TYR A 45 -12.80 -15.64 -34.48
C TYR A 45 -11.67 -14.62 -34.30
N THR A 46 -11.55 -13.65 -35.19
CA THR A 46 -10.55 -12.58 -35.11
C THR A 46 -10.81 -11.66 -33.91
N ILE A 47 -12.07 -11.28 -33.65
CA ILE A 47 -12.46 -10.43 -32.52
C ILE A 47 -12.20 -11.14 -31.19
N ILE A 48 -12.68 -12.39 -31.06
CA ILE A 48 -12.51 -13.16 -29.82
C ILE A 48 -11.02 -13.42 -29.56
N GLY A 49 -10.27 -13.82 -30.59
CA GLY A 49 -8.83 -14.01 -30.50
C GLY A 49 -8.11 -12.72 -30.10
N GLY A 50 -8.49 -11.58 -30.68
CA GLY A 50 -7.95 -10.26 -30.33
C GLY A 50 -8.20 -9.85 -28.89
N ILE A 51 -9.42 -10.05 -28.38
CA ILE A 51 -9.77 -9.77 -26.97
C ILE A 51 -8.96 -10.66 -26.03
N LEU A 52 -8.88 -11.97 -26.32
CA LEU A 52 -8.07 -12.91 -25.54
C LEU A 52 -6.59 -12.51 -25.51
N LEU A 53 -6.06 -12.01 -26.63
CA LEU A 53 -4.68 -11.55 -26.75
C LEU A 53 -4.45 -10.29 -25.89
N ILE A 54 -5.35 -9.31 -25.94
CA ILE A 54 -5.28 -8.09 -25.12
C ILE A 54 -5.35 -8.44 -23.63
N VAL A 55 -6.36 -9.19 -23.21
CA VAL A 55 -6.54 -9.60 -21.80
C VAL A 55 -5.37 -10.45 -21.34
N GLY A 56 -4.92 -11.40 -22.16
CA GLY A 56 -3.76 -12.24 -21.88
C GLY A 56 -2.49 -11.42 -21.66
N ILE A 57 -2.22 -10.43 -22.53
CA ILE A 57 -1.06 -9.53 -22.38
C ILE A 57 -1.15 -8.73 -21.09
N LEU A 58 -2.32 -8.16 -20.78
CA LEU A 58 -2.52 -7.39 -19.54
C LEU A 58 -2.29 -8.25 -18.29
N MET A 59 -2.74 -9.51 -18.30
CA MET A 59 -2.52 -10.45 -17.20
C MET A 59 -1.10 -11.02 -17.13
N ALA A 60 -0.38 -11.08 -18.26
CA ALA A 60 0.98 -11.62 -18.36
C ALA A 60 2.05 -10.59 -17.98
N ARG A 61 1.80 -9.29 -18.18
CA ARG A 61 2.74 -8.24 -17.79
C ARG A 61 2.92 -8.17 -16.27
N LYS A 62 4.15 -7.89 -15.82
CA LYS A 62 4.37 -7.45 -14.43
C LYS A 62 3.71 -6.08 -14.30
N SER A 63 2.62 -5.97 -13.55
CA SER A 63 1.98 -4.69 -13.22
C SER A 63 2.95 -3.84 -12.40
N GLY A 64 3.80 -3.10 -13.11
CA GLY A 64 4.69 -2.08 -12.58
C GLY A 64 4.35 -0.77 -13.28
N ALA A 65 3.23 -0.17 -12.89
CA ALA A 65 2.84 1.21 -13.21
C ALA A 65 1.60 1.52 -12.33
N GLN A 66 1.79 2.01 -11.10
CA GLN A 66 1.78 3.43 -10.77
C GLN A 66 0.62 4.19 -11.41
N ALA A 67 -0.50 4.24 -10.69
CA ALA A 67 -1.30 5.45 -10.60
C ALA A 67 -0.93 6.13 -9.26
N SER A 68 -0.11 7.18 -9.33
CA SER A 68 -0.07 8.25 -8.33
C SER A 68 -1.45 8.93 -8.33
N VAL A 69 -2.11 9.30 -7.23
CA VAL A 69 -1.65 10.12 -6.11
C VAL A 69 -2.59 9.87 -4.94
N GLU A 70 -2.06 9.29 -3.87
CA GLU A 70 -2.27 9.70 -2.49
C GLU A 70 -1.11 9.05 -1.75
N ALA A 71 -0.15 9.86 -1.31
CA ALA A 71 0.96 9.40 -0.50
C ALA A 71 0.44 9.02 0.89
N ASN A 72 -0.35 7.94 0.97
CA ASN A 72 -0.50 7.20 2.20
C ASN A 72 0.86 6.54 2.45
N SER A 73 1.61 7.15 3.37
CA SER A 73 2.89 6.67 3.91
C SER A 73 2.87 5.24 4.41
N ASP A 74 1.69 4.63 4.46
CA ASP A 74 1.42 3.36 5.12
C ASP A 74 1.23 2.20 4.13
N THR A 75 1.52 2.41 2.83
CA THR A 75 1.40 1.37 1.79
C THR A 75 2.71 1.09 1.07
N ARG A 76 2.92 -0.18 0.71
CA ARG A 76 4.07 -0.66 -0.07
C ARG A 76 3.62 -1.75 -1.07
N PRO A 77 4.33 -1.96 -2.18
CA PRO A 77 4.02 -3.04 -3.10
C PRO A 77 4.40 -4.41 -2.49
N CYS A 78 3.54 -5.41 -2.71
CA CYS A 78 3.83 -6.79 -2.33
C CYS A 78 4.95 -7.39 -3.21
N PRO A 79 5.97 -8.06 -2.65
CA PRO A 79 7.08 -8.63 -3.44
C PRO A 79 6.65 -9.76 -4.39
N ALA A 80 5.54 -10.44 -4.09
CA ALA A 80 5.04 -11.56 -4.89
C ALA A 80 4.14 -11.12 -6.06
N CYS A 81 3.14 -10.28 -5.79
CA CYS A 81 2.12 -9.90 -6.77
C CYS A 81 2.16 -8.43 -7.22
N ALA A 82 3.01 -7.59 -6.62
CA ALA A 82 3.13 -6.16 -6.88
C ALA A 82 1.90 -5.28 -6.52
N GLU A 83 0.86 -5.87 -5.92
CA GLU A 83 -0.30 -5.11 -5.44
C GLU A 83 0.04 -4.28 -4.19
N LEU A 84 -0.64 -3.14 -4.01
CA LEU A 84 -0.43 -2.26 -2.85
C LEU A 84 -1.02 -2.88 -1.58
N ILE A 85 -0.16 -3.16 -0.61
CA ILE A 85 -0.52 -3.67 0.72
C ILE A 85 -0.09 -2.68 1.81
N LYS A 86 -0.68 -2.78 3.00
CA LYS A 86 -0.22 -1.99 4.15
C LYS A 86 1.21 -2.36 4.53
N ILE A 87 2.01 -1.40 4.99
CA ILE A 87 3.39 -1.62 5.46
C ILE A 87 3.42 -2.66 6.60
N ALA A 88 2.47 -2.55 7.53
CA ALA A 88 2.28 -3.47 8.64
C ALA A 88 1.68 -4.85 8.26
N ALA A 89 1.36 -5.10 6.99
CA ALA A 89 0.74 -6.36 6.58
C ALA A 89 1.74 -7.52 6.65
N THR A 90 1.41 -8.55 7.44
CA THR A 90 2.14 -9.84 7.53
C THR A 90 1.70 -10.85 6.47
N LYS A 91 0.56 -10.62 5.82
CA LYS A 91 0.03 -11.44 4.74
C LYS A 91 -0.63 -10.58 3.68
N CYS A 92 -0.37 -10.86 2.40
CA CYS A 92 -0.99 -10.12 1.31
C CYS A 92 -2.48 -10.49 1.19
N ARG A 93 -3.36 -9.49 1.15
CA ARG A 93 -4.81 -9.68 0.94
C ARG A 93 -5.14 -10.23 -0.46
N PHE A 94 -4.27 -10.00 -1.44
CA PHE A 94 -4.54 -10.29 -2.85
C PHE A 94 -3.99 -11.65 -3.28
N CYS A 95 -2.74 -11.97 -2.94
CA CYS A 95 -2.14 -13.26 -3.32
C CYS A 95 -2.04 -14.27 -2.16
N GLY A 96 -2.21 -13.84 -0.90
CA GLY A 96 -2.11 -14.71 0.26
C GLY A 96 -0.69 -15.07 0.70
N GLU A 97 0.35 -14.60 0.00
CA GLU A 97 1.76 -14.82 0.38
C GLU A 97 2.07 -14.13 1.72
N ALA A 98 2.92 -14.77 2.53
CA ALA A 98 3.47 -14.16 3.74
C ALA A 98 4.44 -13.04 3.34
N VAL A 99 4.35 -11.89 4.02
CA VAL A 99 5.22 -10.74 3.74
C VAL A 99 5.81 -10.24 5.05
N GLU A 100 7.09 -9.91 5.06
CA GLU A 100 7.77 -9.37 6.25
C GLU A 100 7.14 -8.04 6.66
N ALA A 101 6.61 -7.95 7.89
CA ALA A 101 6.08 -6.69 8.40
C ALA A 101 7.25 -5.72 8.66
N VAL A 102 7.20 -4.56 8.02
CA VAL A 102 8.10 -3.46 8.37
C VAL A 102 7.47 -2.75 9.57
N PRO A 103 8.20 -2.56 10.68
CA PRO A 103 7.68 -1.88 11.86
C PRO A 103 7.17 -0.48 11.47
N GLU A 104 6.10 -0.03 12.13
CA GLU A 104 5.50 1.27 11.85
C GLU A 104 6.57 2.37 11.91
N PRO A 105 6.67 3.24 10.89
CA PRO A 105 7.67 4.29 10.89
C PRO A 105 7.41 5.19 12.09
N LYS A 106 8.35 5.21 13.04
CA LYS A 106 8.32 6.15 14.17
C LYS A 106 8.28 7.56 13.59
N LEU A 107 7.25 8.33 13.94
CA LEU A 107 7.15 9.72 13.54
C LEU A 107 8.40 10.47 14.03
N LYS A 108 9.15 11.09 13.12
CA LYS A 108 10.35 11.87 13.48
C LYS A 108 10.00 13.19 14.17
N HIS A 109 8.83 13.74 13.82
CA HIS A 109 8.26 14.99 14.33
C HIS A 109 6.78 14.78 14.63
N GLY A 110 6.21 15.56 15.55
CA GLY A 110 4.78 15.49 15.82
C GLY A 110 4.38 16.14 17.13
N TRP A 111 3.08 16.02 17.43
CA TRP A 111 2.51 16.50 18.69
C TRP A 111 2.83 15.52 19.81
N VAL A 112 3.16 16.04 20.99
CA VAL A 112 3.61 15.26 22.13
C VAL A 112 2.85 15.73 23.37
N ALA A 113 2.46 14.79 24.22
CA ALA A 113 2.02 15.11 25.57
C ALA A 113 3.27 15.31 26.45
N SER A 114 3.61 16.57 26.70
CA SER A 114 4.76 17.02 27.47
C SER A 114 4.45 16.93 28.96
N ILE A 115 5.21 16.12 29.67
CA ILE A 115 5.10 15.89 31.11
C ILE A 115 6.24 16.66 31.78
N PRO A 116 5.94 17.73 32.54
CA PRO A 116 6.94 18.44 33.31
C PRO A 116 7.44 17.52 34.43
N CYS A 117 8.73 17.20 34.42
CA CYS A 117 9.34 16.36 35.44
C CYS A 117 10.48 17.11 36.13
N ARG A 118 10.69 16.82 37.41
CA ARG A 118 11.90 17.23 38.13
C ARG A 118 13.03 16.25 37.81
N PRO A 119 14.26 16.73 37.58
CA PRO A 119 15.36 15.94 36.99
C PRO A 119 15.69 14.63 37.73
N ASP A 120 15.50 14.57 39.05
CA ASP A 120 16.05 13.46 39.86
C ASP A 120 15.00 12.54 40.53
N GLU A 121 13.72 12.93 40.58
CA GLU A 121 12.73 12.22 41.42
C GLU A 121 11.52 11.72 40.61
N ASP A 122 11.02 12.52 39.67
CA ASP A 122 9.75 12.24 38.98
C ASP A 122 9.92 11.58 37.61
N ARG A 123 11.16 11.53 37.09
CA ARG A 123 11.45 11.09 35.73
C ARG A 123 11.09 9.62 35.50
N THR A 124 11.64 8.72 36.31
CA THR A 124 11.41 7.28 36.21
C THR A 124 9.93 6.92 36.38
N ARG A 125 9.25 7.58 37.31
CA ARG A 125 7.81 7.37 37.56
C ARG A 125 6.98 7.78 36.33
N SER A 126 7.31 8.92 35.74
CA SER A 126 6.60 9.43 34.56
C SER A 126 6.87 8.57 33.32
N GLU A 127 8.11 8.09 33.12
CA GLU A 127 8.44 7.15 32.04
C GLU A 127 7.66 5.83 32.18
N GLN A 128 7.64 5.25 33.38
CA GLN A 128 6.87 4.02 33.64
C GLN A 128 5.38 4.21 33.41
N ALA A 129 4.82 5.37 33.78
CA ALA A 129 3.41 5.68 33.54
C ALA A 129 3.08 5.78 32.05
N VAL A 130 3.97 6.37 31.24
CA VAL A 130 3.81 6.45 29.77
C VAL A 130 3.89 5.05 29.14
N ILE A 131 4.85 4.23 29.58
CA ILE A 131 5.01 2.84 29.13
C ILE A 131 3.78 2.00 29.50
N ALA A 132 3.25 2.17 30.72
CA ALA A 132 2.04 1.47 31.18
C ALA A 132 0.80 1.79 30.33
N LEU A 133 0.77 2.96 29.69
CA LEU A 133 -0.29 3.35 28.76
C LEU A 133 -0.06 2.86 27.32
N GLY A 134 1.05 2.16 27.06
CA GLY A 134 1.46 1.69 25.74
C GLY A 134 1.84 2.83 24.79
N LEU A 135 2.23 3.99 25.33
CA LEU A 135 2.62 5.15 24.54
C LEU A 135 4.14 5.19 24.37
N PRO A 136 4.67 5.65 23.22
CA PRO A 136 6.11 5.79 23.06
C PRO A 136 6.63 6.96 23.90
N VAL A 137 7.76 6.74 24.57
CA VAL A 137 8.45 7.74 25.39
C VAL A 137 9.45 8.49 24.51
N VAL A 138 9.41 9.82 24.52
CA VAL A 138 10.35 10.66 23.80
C VAL A 138 11.03 11.67 24.74
N PRO A 139 12.33 11.95 24.57
CA PRO A 139 13.01 12.98 25.34
C PRO A 139 12.52 14.38 24.91
N MET A 140 12.27 15.25 25.91
CA MET A 140 11.93 16.66 25.70
C MET A 140 13.09 17.55 26.15
N ASP A 141 12.89 18.87 26.06
CA ASP A 141 13.84 19.87 26.55
C ASP A 141 13.96 19.81 28.09
N GLY A 142 15.19 19.94 28.59
CA GLY A 142 15.52 19.86 30.02
C GLY A 142 15.18 18.51 30.66
N ALA A 143 14.43 18.56 31.77
CA ALA A 143 14.03 17.39 32.54
C ALA A 143 12.68 16.78 32.09
N ASN A 144 12.00 17.40 31.12
CA ASN A 144 10.67 16.99 30.72
C ASN A 144 10.69 15.69 29.91
N ILE A 145 9.57 14.96 29.93
CA ILE A 145 9.38 13.74 29.16
C ILE A 145 8.16 13.89 28.26
N GLY A 146 8.20 13.32 27.07
CA GLY A 146 7.07 13.33 26.15
C GLY A 146 6.46 11.95 25.98
N ALA A 147 5.13 11.88 25.89
CA ALA A 147 4.42 10.72 25.35
C ALA A 147 3.98 11.01 23.91
N GLY A 148 4.43 10.21 22.94
CA GLY A 148 4.21 10.43 21.51
C GLY A 148 5.44 10.01 20.68
N PRO A 149 5.66 10.56 19.48
CA PRO A 149 4.95 11.67 18.86
C PRO A 149 3.71 11.22 18.07
N PHE A 150 2.71 12.09 18.00
CA PHE A 150 1.42 11.90 17.33
C PHE A 150 1.33 12.74 16.07
N ALA A 151 0.59 12.26 15.06
CA ALA A 151 0.41 12.99 13.81
C ALA A 151 -0.49 14.22 14.01
N THR A 152 -1.50 14.10 14.87
CA THR A 152 -2.50 15.14 15.08
C THR A 152 -2.48 15.72 16.50
N LYS A 153 -2.86 16.99 16.63
CA LYS A 153 -2.99 17.67 17.93
C LYS A 153 -4.06 17.00 18.81
N GLU A 154 -5.10 16.44 18.21
CA GLU A 154 -6.20 15.79 18.94
C GLU A 154 -5.76 14.47 19.57
N GLU A 155 -4.92 13.68 18.90
CA GLU A 155 -4.28 12.50 19.49
C GLU A 155 -3.43 12.86 20.72
N ALA A 156 -2.64 13.93 20.63
CA ALA A 156 -1.85 14.40 21.77
C ALA A 156 -2.73 14.88 22.93
N LYS A 157 -3.83 15.60 22.67
CA LYS A 157 -4.81 15.97 23.71
C LYS A 157 -5.46 14.73 24.34
N ALA A 158 -5.77 13.71 23.54
CA ALA A 158 -6.31 12.46 24.06
C ALA A 158 -5.29 11.75 24.97
N ALA A 159 -4.01 11.73 24.59
CA ALA A 159 -2.93 11.21 25.42
C ALA A 159 -2.79 11.98 26.75
N VAL A 160 -2.85 13.32 26.74
CA VAL A 160 -2.86 14.15 27.95
C VAL A 160 -4.03 13.78 28.87
N LYS A 161 -5.24 13.62 28.31
CA LYS A 161 -6.42 13.20 29.09
C LYS A 161 -6.24 11.82 29.71
N ARG A 162 -5.64 10.88 28.98
CA ARG A 162 -5.34 9.53 29.50
C ARG A 162 -4.33 9.56 30.63
N LEU A 163 -3.23 10.30 30.48
CA LEU A 163 -2.21 10.48 31.51
C LEU A 163 -2.80 11.08 32.80
N SER A 164 -3.67 12.08 32.67
CA SER A 164 -4.34 12.68 33.82
C SER A 164 -5.33 11.74 34.50
N ARG A 165 -6.12 10.99 33.73
CA ARG A 165 -7.17 10.12 34.27
C ARG A 165 -6.65 8.80 34.86
N GLU A 166 -5.70 8.17 34.19
CA GLU A 166 -5.24 6.80 34.52
C GLU A 166 -4.00 6.79 35.40
N GLN A 167 -3.14 7.82 35.30
CA GLN A 167 -1.86 7.90 36.02
C GLN A 167 -1.77 9.12 36.95
N SER A 168 -2.80 9.98 36.97
CA SER A 168 -2.82 11.25 37.73
C SER A 168 -1.63 12.16 37.43
N ILE A 169 -1.14 12.15 36.19
CA ILE A 169 -0.03 12.98 35.72
C ILE A 169 -0.58 14.16 34.91
N HIS A 170 -0.15 15.38 35.27
CA HIS A 170 -0.46 16.57 34.48
C HIS A 170 0.49 16.67 33.29
N ALA A 171 -0.06 16.84 32.08
CA ALA A 171 0.72 17.03 30.86
C ALA A 171 0.16 18.19 30.03
N SER A 172 1.01 18.83 29.23
CA SER A 172 0.64 19.84 28.22
C SER A 172 0.81 19.28 26.81
N VAL A 173 0.22 19.94 25.82
CA VAL A 173 0.37 19.56 24.41
C VAL A 173 1.42 20.46 23.77
N ASP A 174 2.53 19.89 23.33
CA ASP A 174 3.61 20.60 22.64
C ASP A 174 3.87 19.98 21.26
N TYR A 175 4.31 20.80 20.30
CA TYR A 175 4.74 20.32 19.00
C TYR A 175 6.26 20.19 18.97
N ARG A 176 6.75 19.00 18.60
CA ARG A 176 8.17 18.68 18.54
C ARG A 176 8.62 18.60 17.09
N ASP A 177 9.44 19.57 16.69
CA ASP A 177 10.16 19.61 15.43
C ASP A 177 11.68 19.45 15.65
N THR A 178 12.40 18.97 14.65
CA THR A 178 13.88 18.93 14.69
C THR A 178 14.52 20.15 14.05
N VAL A 179 13.74 21.03 13.41
CA VAL A 179 14.25 22.19 12.66
C VAL A 179 14.59 23.33 13.61
N SER A 180 13.78 23.56 14.64
CA SER A 180 13.99 24.63 15.63
C SER A 180 15.19 24.40 16.57
N GLY A 181 15.76 23.19 16.59
CA GLY A 181 16.83 22.81 17.53
C GLY A 181 16.40 22.76 18.99
N LYS A 182 15.10 22.92 19.28
CA LYS A 182 14.55 22.99 20.65
C LYS A 182 14.55 21.63 21.36
N PHE A 183 14.59 20.53 20.62
CA PHE A 183 14.49 19.18 21.17
C PHE A 183 15.62 18.29 20.64
N PRO A 184 16.17 17.38 21.47
CA PRO A 184 17.19 16.43 21.03
C PRO A 184 16.62 15.52 19.94
N PRO A 185 17.40 15.04 18.95
CA PRO A 185 16.89 14.15 17.89
C PRO A 185 16.37 12.82 18.45
N LEU A 186 15.38 12.20 17.79
CA LEU A 186 14.96 10.84 18.17
C LEU A 186 16.00 9.83 17.70
N PRO A 187 16.31 8.80 18.51
CA PRO A 187 17.03 7.63 18.01
C PRO A 187 16.16 6.88 16.99
N ASP A 188 16.78 6.40 15.91
CA ASP A 188 16.13 5.59 14.87
C ASP A 188 15.56 4.27 15.46
#